data_AF-A0AAF0DUN1-F1
#
_entry.id   AF-A0AAF0DUN1-F1
#
_cell.length_a   1.000
_cell.length_b   1.000
_cell.length_c   1.000
_cell.angle_alpha   90.00
_cell.angle_beta   90.00
_cell.angle_gamma   90.00
#
_symmetry.space_group_name_H-M   'P 1'
#
loop_
_entity.id
_entity.type
_entity.pdbx_description
1 polymer ?
#
loop_
_entity_poly.entity_id
_entity_poly.type
_entity_poly.pdbx_seq_one_letter_code
_entity_poly.pdbx_strand_id
1 'polypeptide(L)'
;MDRAPLSARRGTSFSLGTLLADRSLNVAELMSDAATLPKTTNMRRPTILPPNTVVRAPLARYQGNGNDDMDEESERKPSRGPIEMLHTIPCLPVTSLELAMNFYAKVLGFVRRGLPHAKQVRMVRGGKAPRMGPRGTFVSSSPGVNIILRVEDGMRPTQIWIVVHNADALFDEIATKLQHYSLTMCDYFPLENFLQARIEEKPHNTAWGTREFRVVDPDENVLVFCEERL
;
A
#
# COMPACT_ATOMS: atom_id res chain seq x y z
N MET A 1 38.42 -14.46 -40.21
CA MET A 1 37.21 -13.88 -39.59
C MET A 1 37.62 -13.48 -38.19
N ASP A 2 38.09 -12.25 -38.02
CA ASP A 2 38.64 -11.75 -36.75
C ASP A 2 37.79 -10.57 -36.27
N ARG A 3 37.09 -10.78 -35.15
CA ARG A 3 36.29 -9.75 -34.47
C ARG A 3 37.15 -9.10 -33.38
N ALA A 4 37.50 -7.84 -33.57
CA ALA A 4 38.09 -6.99 -32.53
C ALA A 4 37.05 -6.62 -31.44
N PRO A 5 37.48 -6.41 -30.18
CA PRO A 5 36.59 -6.24 -29.03
C PRO A 5 35.91 -4.86 -28.93
N LEU A 6 34.73 -4.83 -28.31
CA LEU A 6 33.80 -3.70 -28.15
C LEU A 6 34.26 -2.56 -27.21
N SER A 7 35.55 -2.42 -26.90
CA SER A 7 36.05 -1.42 -25.92
C SER A 7 36.42 -0.05 -26.49
N ALA A 8 36.17 0.23 -27.78
CA ALA A 8 36.63 1.46 -28.46
C ALA A 8 35.55 2.53 -28.68
N ARG A 9 34.56 2.69 -27.80
CA ARG A 9 33.61 3.82 -27.85
C ARG A 9 33.47 4.52 -26.50
N ARG A 10 34.47 5.35 -26.18
CA ARG A 10 34.33 6.47 -25.23
C ARG A 10 35.14 7.65 -25.74
N GLY A 11 34.49 8.81 -25.85
CA GLY A 11 35.16 10.10 -25.95
C GLY A 11 34.78 10.93 -27.19
N THR A 12 33.62 11.57 -27.15
CA THR A 12 33.43 12.85 -27.86
C THR A 12 32.77 13.84 -26.91
N SER A 13 33.63 14.66 -26.31
CA SER A 13 33.28 15.88 -25.60
C SER A 13 32.66 16.88 -26.58
N PHE A 14 31.44 17.35 -26.29
CA PHE A 14 30.87 18.51 -26.96
C PHE A 14 31.48 19.77 -26.33
N SER A 15 32.33 20.48 -27.07
CA SER A 15 32.81 21.81 -26.67
C SER A 15 31.88 22.89 -27.23
N LEU A 16 31.41 23.75 -26.33
CA LEU A 16 30.45 24.84 -26.58
C LEU A 16 31.19 26.12 -27.04
N GLY A 17 32.17 25.97 -27.93
CA GLY A 17 33.15 27.02 -28.25
C GLY A 17 33.04 27.64 -29.65
N THR A 18 32.19 27.13 -30.54
CA THR A 18 32.30 27.42 -31.98
C THR A 18 31.05 28.01 -32.64
N LEU A 19 30.12 28.59 -31.88
CA LEU A 19 28.88 29.19 -32.41
C LEU A 19 28.69 30.69 -32.07
N LEU A 20 29.78 31.41 -31.81
CA LEU A 20 29.75 32.87 -31.58
C LEU A 20 30.73 33.61 -32.49
N ALA A 21 30.65 33.35 -33.79
CA ALA A 21 31.15 34.27 -34.80
C ALA A 21 29.94 34.73 -35.63
N ASP A 22 29.81 36.04 -35.75
CA ASP A 22 28.84 36.76 -36.57
C ASP A 22 27.39 36.81 -36.08
N ARG A 23 27.14 37.77 -35.16
CA ARG A 23 26.04 38.74 -35.27
C ARG A 23 26.14 39.78 -34.17
N SER A 24 26.42 41.03 -34.56
CA SER A 24 26.27 42.21 -33.72
C SER A 24 24.78 42.36 -33.34
N LEU A 25 24.45 41.96 -32.11
CA LEU A 25 23.11 42.08 -31.54
C LEU A 25 22.88 43.52 -31.04
N ASN A 26 21.97 44.23 -31.71
CA ASN A 26 21.44 45.51 -31.22
C ASN A 26 20.60 45.26 -29.95
N VAL A 27 21.17 45.60 -28.80
CA VAL A 27 20.59 45.38 -27.45
C VAL A 27 19.26 46.13 -27.25
N ALA A 28 18.99 47.18 -28.03
CA ALA A 28 17.78 47.99 -27.90
C ALA A 28 16.49 47.27 -28.37
N GLU A 29 16.60 46.32 -29.30
CA GLU A 29 15.42 45.61 -29.85
C GLU A 29 14.95 44.47 -28.92
N LEU A 30 15.88 43.84 -28.20
CA LEU A 30 15.61 42.74 -27.26
C LEU A 30 14.80 43.16 -26.01
N MET A 31 14.84 44.44 -25.64
CA MET A 31 14.08 44.92 -24.46
C MET A 31 12.62 45.22 -24.77
N SER A 32 12.24 45.40 -26.05
CA SER A 32 10.85 45.68 -26.43
C SER A 32 9.98 44.41 -26.49
N ASP A 33 10.56 43.26 -26.83
CA ASP A 33 9.86 41.96 -26.91
C ASP A 33 9.65 41.29 -25.55
N ALA A 34 10.37 41.69 -24.51
CA ALA A 34 10.20 41.15 -23.16
C ALA A 34 8.87 41.57 -22.50
N ALA A 35 8.21 42.61 -23.02
CA ALA A 35 6.95 43.13 -22.47
C ALA A 35 5.70 42.45 -23.04
N THR A 36 5.82 41.69 -24.14
CA THR A 36 4.70 41.09 -24.89
C THR A 36 4.65 39.55 -24.79
N LEU A 37 5.57 38.93 -24.06
CA LEU A 37 5.55 37.48 -23.86
C LEU A 37 4.46 37.07 -22.86
N PRO A 38 3.60 36.08 -23.18
CA PRO A 38 2.63 35.56 -22.23
C PRO A 38 3.37 34.93 -21.05
N LYS A 39 3.10 35.42 -19.83
CA LYS A 39 3.64 34.86 -18.59
C LYS A 39 3.24 33.38 -18.52
N THR A 40 4.21 32.48 -18.62
CA THR A 40 3.99 31.03 -18.59
C THR A 40 3.60 30.60 -17.18
N THR A 41 2.30 30.42 -16.94
CA THR A 41 1.74 29.94 -15.67
C THR A 41 1.93 28.43 -15.47
N ASN A 42 2.48 27.73 -16.46
CA ASN A 42 2.56 26.25 -16.51
C ASN A 42 3.74 25.65 -15.72
N MET A 43 4.56 26.47 -15.05
CA MET A 43 5.65 26.00 -14.18
C MET A 43 5.31 26.10 -12.68
N ARG A 44 4.05 26.41 -12.33
CA ARG A 44 3.65 26.50 -10.93
C ARG A 44 3.61 25.10 -10.34
N ARG A 45 4.61 24.79 -9.50
CA ARG A 45 4.62 23.55 -8.69
C ARG A 45 3.31 23.48 -7.91
N PRO A 46 2.57 22.35 -7.92
CA PRO A 46 1.38 22.22 -7.11
C PRO A 46 1.74 22.54 -5.67
N THR A 47 0.91 23.34 -5.01
CA THR A 47 1.08 23.65 -3.59
C THR A 47 0.65 22.40 -2.82
N ILE A 48 1.59 21.46 -2.66
CA ILE A 48 1.36 20.13 -2.06
C ILE A 48 1.00 20.26 -0.57
N LEU A 49 1.40 21.36 0.06
CA LEU A 49 1.13 21.65 1.45
C LEU A 49 0.11 22.78 1.59
N PRO A 50 -0.78 22.73 2.60
CA PRO A 50 -1.65 23.85 2.88
C PRO A 50 -0.85 25.14 3.10
N PRO A 51 -1.43 26.32 2.79
CA PRO A 51 -0.79 27.59 3.06
C PRO A 51 -0.39 27.68 4.55
N ASN A 52 0.79 28.22 4.83
CA ASN A 52 1.42 28.32 6.15
C ASN A 52 1.95 27.01 6.76
N THR A 53 2.09 25.94 5.98
CA THR A 53 2.79 24.73 6.47
C THR A 53 4.30 24.99 6.56
N VAL A 54 4.80 25.23 7.76
CA VAL A 54 6.25 25.31 8.02
C VAL A 54 6.79 23.90 8.21
N VAL A 55 7.45 23.36 7.18
CA VAL A 55 8.21 22.11 7.30
C VAL A 55 9.45 22.41 8.12
N ARG A 56 9.45 21.98 9.39
CA ARG A 56 10.65 22.06 10.25
C ARG A 56 11.65 21.02 9.75
N ALA A 57 12.67 21.47 9.03
CA ALA A 57 13.82 20.64 8.69
C ALA A 57 14.45 20.09 9.98
N PRO A 58 14.94 18.84 9.99
CA PRO A 58 15.61 18.29 11.16
C PRO A 58 16.88 19.11 11.43
N LEU A 59 16.88 19.84 12.54
CA LEU A 59 18.09 20.45 13.10
C LEU A 59 19.06 19.32 13.42
N ALA A 60 20.16 19.24 12.68
CA ALA A 60 21.31 18.43 13.07
C ALA A 60 21.70 18.85 14.49
N ARG A 61 21.70 17.89 15.43
CA ARG A 61 22.04 18.16 16.83
C ARG A 61 23.49 18.63 16.90
N TYR A 62 23.69 19.93 17.13
CA TYR A 62 24.95 20.44 17.65
C TYR A 62 24.99 20.06 19.14
N GLN A 63 25.91 19.17 19.54
CA GLN A 63 26.21 18.93 20.95
C GLN A 63 27.00 20.15 21.48
N GLY A 64 26.28 21.14 21.99
CA GLY A 64 26.86 22.26 22.74
C GLY A 64 26.71 22.00 24.23
N ASN A 65 27.83 21.77 24.90
CA ASN A 65 27.94 21.67 26.36
C ASN A 65 27.73 23.08 26.94
N GLY A 66 26.73 23.27 27.79
CA GLY A 66 26.46 24.56 28.43
C GLY A 66 25.59 24.36 29.67
N ASN A 67 26.26 24.38 30.83
CA ASN A 67 25.62 24.57 32.13
C ASN A 67 25.00 25.96 32.16
N ASP A 68 23.75 26.08 32.58
CA ASP A 68 23.26 27.22 33.37
C ASP A 68 21.86 26.86 33.90
N ASP A 69 21.76 26.91 35.23
CA ASP A 69 20.56 26.68 36.03
C ASP A 69 19.56 27.83 35.86
N MET A 70 18.32 27.53 35.42
CA MET A 70 17.12 28.34 35.69
C MET A 70 15.84 27.52 35.40
N ASP A 71 15.07 27.30 36.48
CA ASP A 71 13.63 27.06 36.67
C ASP A 71 12.77 26.29 35.64
N GLU A 72 12.14 25.23 36.16
CA GLU A 72 11.23 24.28 35.52
C GLU A 72 9.85 24.87 35.18
N GLU A 73 9.61 25.11 33.89
CA GLU A 73 8.30 24.84 33.31
C GLU A 73 8.54 23.82 32.19
N SER A 74 8.23 22.56 32.48
CA SER A 74 8.44 21.44 31.56
C SER A 74 7.44 21.54 30.41
N GLU A 75 7.67 22.51 29.51
CA GLU A 75 7.16 22.47 28.15
C GLU A 75 7.60 21.11 27.60
N ARG A 76 6.64 20.20 27.48
CA ARG A 76 6.86 18.88 26.88
C ARG A 76 7.37 19.12 25.46
N LYS A 77 8.70 19.14 25.31
CA LYS A 77 9.37 19.21 24.01
C LYS A 77 8.75 18.09 23.17
N PRO A 78 8.10 18.39 22.04
CA PRO A 78 7.48 17.35 21.23
C PRO A 78 8.57 16.34 20.88
N SER A 79 8.35 15.08 21.26
CA SER A 79 9.33 14.03 21.04
C SER A 79 9.59 13.96 19.53
N ARG A 80 10.80 14.35 19.12
CA ARG A 80 11.33 14.16 17.76
C ARG A 80 11.68 12.69 17.52
N GLY A 81 10.90 11.78 18.09
CA GLY A 81 11.01 10.36 17.81
C GLY A 81 10.64 10.10 16.35
N PRO A 82 11.13 9.01 15.75
CA PRO A 82 10.60 8.55 14.47
C PRO A 82 9.09 8.43 14.59
N ILE A 83 8.35 8.93 13.59
CA ILE A 83 6.90 8.77 13.54
C ILE A 83 6.64 7.29 13.24
N GLU A 84 6.05 6.59 14.20
CA GLU A 84 5.69 5.18 14.05
C GLU A 84 4.28 5.07 13.47
N MET A 85 4.15 4.46 12.29
CA MET A 85 2.86 4.05 11.75
C MET A 85 2.42 2.77 12.44
N LEU A 86 1.36 2.84 13.25
CA LEU A 86 1.01 1.78 14.19
C LEU A 86 0.41 0.54 13.53
N HIS A 87 -0.55 0.69 12.61
CA HIS A 87 -1.22 -0.41 11.90
C HIS A 87 -2.12 0.12 10.78
N THR A 88 -2.24 -0.60 9.67
CA THR A 88 -3.16 -0.31 8.57
C THR A 88 -4.15 -1.45 8.39
N ILE A 89 -5.44 -1.13 8.29
CA ILE A 89 -6.50 -2.11 8.03
C ILE A 89 -7.07 -1.83 6.63
N PRO A 90 -6.93 -2.74 5.66
CA PRO A 90 -7.50 -2.55 4.33
C PRO A 90 -9.03 -2.55 4.38
N CYS A 91 -9.62 -1.74 3.49
CA CYS A 91 -11.06 -1.66 3.28
C CYS A 91 -11.37 -2.13 1.85
N LEU A 92 -12.18 -3.17 1.72
CA LEU A 92 -12.59 -3.76 0.46
C LEU A 92 -14.02 -3.30 0.11
N PRO A 93 -14.25 -2.75 -1.09
CA PRO A 93 -15.58 -2.43 -1.56
C PRO A 93 -16.33 -3.71 -1.91
N VAL A 94 -17.58 -3.82 -1.49
CA VAL A 94 -18.46 -4.95 -1.77
C VAL A 94 -19.85 -4.47 -2.19
N THR A 95 -20.52 -5.18 -3.09
CA THR A 95 -21.89 -4.82 -3.49
C THR A 95 -22.93 -5.29 -2.47
N SER A 96 -22.72 -6.48 -1.89
CA SER A 96 -23.59 -7.07 -0.88
C SER A 96 -22.79 -7.59 0.31
N LEU A 97 -23.05 -7.01 1.49
CA LEU A 97 -22.39 -7.45 2.72
C LEU A 97 -22.73 -8.90 3.08
N GLU A 98 -23.95 -9.36 2.84
CA GLU A 98 -24.36 -10.71 3.20
C GLU A 98 -23.59 -11.76 2.40
N LEU A 99 -23.53 -11.56 1.07
CA LEU A 99 -22.82 -12.45 0.17
C LEU A 99 -21.31 -12.44 0.48
N ALA A 100 -20.73 -11.25 0.63
CA ALA A 100 -19.32 -11.11 0.98
C ALA A 100 -19.04 -11.75 2.36
N MET A 101 -19.81 -11.45 3.41
CA MET A 101 -19.62 -12.06 4.72
C MET A 101 -19.62 -13.59 4.65
N ASN A 102 -20.55 -14.19 3.90
CA ASN A 102 -20.62 -15.64 3.77
C ASN A 102 -19.37 -16.19 3.07
N PHE A 103 -18.92 -15.57 1.97
CA PHE A 103 -17.69 -15.96 1.30
C PHE A 103 -16.47 -15.84 2.23
N TYR A 104 -16.26 -14.67 2.82
CA TYR A 104 -15.12 -14.41 3.69
C TYR A 104 -15.13 -15.29 4.95
N ALA A 105 -16.30 -15.61 5.50
CA ALA A 105 -16.40 -16.47 6.67
C ALA A 105 -16.27 -17.96 6.35
N LYS A 106 -17.02 -18.45 5.37
CA LYS A 106 -17.11 -19.89 5.08
C LYS A 106 -15.95 -20.39 4.25
N VAL A 107 -15.58 -19.65 3.20
CA VAL A 107 -14.47 -20.02 2.30
C VAL A 107 -13.14 -19.57 2.90
N LEU A 108 -13.02 -18.28 3.21
CA LEU A 108 -11.77 -17.71 3.69
C LEU A 108 -11.60 -17.78 5.22
N GLY A 109 -12.53 -18.36 5.99
CA GLY A 109 -12.32 -18.60 7.43
C GLY A 109 -12.17 -17.34 8.30
N PHE A 110 -12.62 -16.18 7.85
CA PHE A 110 -12.65 -14.96 8.67
C PHE A 110 -13.82 -14.99 9.66
N VAL A 111 -13.64 -14.33 10.80
CA VAL A 111 -14.67 -14.18 11.82
C VAL A 111 -15.07 -12.73 11.92
N ARG A 112 -16.37 -12.47 11.93
CA ARG A 112 -16.92 -11.13 12.14
C ARG A 112 -16.59 -10.62 13.54
N ARG A 113 -16.12 -9.37 13.64
CA ARG A 113 -15.77 -8.72 14.90
C ARG A 113 -16.42 -7.34 15.00
N GLY A 114 -16.94 -7.01 16.18
CA GLY A 114 -17.55 -5.71 16.47
C GLY A 114 -19.06 -5.69 16.27
N LEU A 115 -19.66 -4.54 16.54
CA LEU A 115 -21.11 -4.33 16.46
C LEU A 115 -21.62 -4.40 15.01
N PRO A 116 -22.86 -4.89 14.78
CA PRO A 116 -23.51 -4.76 13.48
C PRO A 116 -23.51 -3.31 13.01
N HIS A 117 -23.09 -3.10 11.77
CA HIS A 117 -23.19 -1.81 11.11
C HIS A 117 -23.83 -2.03 9.72
N ALA A 118 -24.71 -1.12 9.32
CA ALA A 118 -25.53 -1.33 8.12
C ALA A 118 -24.72 -1.33 6.81
N LYS A 119 -23.64 -0.54 6.76
CA LYS A 119 -22.82 -0.34 5.54
C LYS A 119 -21.40 -0.92 5.59
N GLN A 120 -21.00 -1.52 6.71
CA GLN A 120 -19.65 -2.09 6.82
C GLN A 120 -19.61 -3.24 7.82
N VAL A 121 -18.64 -4.11 7.66
CA VAL A 121 -18.36 -5.17 8.62
C VAL A 121 -16.85 -5.34 8.76
N ARG A 122 -16.39 -5.55 9.99
CA ARG A 122 -15.00 -5.88 10.26
C ARG A 122 -14.86 -7.40 10.40
N MET A 123 -13.93 -7.95 9.65
CA MET A 123 -13.65 -9.38 9.59
C MET A 123 -12.20 -9.61 10.04
N VAL A 124 -11.96 -10.65 10.82
CA VAL A 124 -10.64 -10.97 11.38
C VAL A 124 -10.35 -12.45 11.19
N ARG A 125 -9.15 -12.77 10.69
CA ARG A 125 -8.65 -14.14 10.61
C ARG A 125 -7.31 -14.26 11.32
N GLY A 126 -7.18 -15.30 12.13
CA GLY A 126 -6.02 -15.46 13.00
C GLY A 126 -6.02 -14.42 14.13
N GLY A 127 -4.93 -14.40 14.89
CA GLY A 127 -4.81 -13.61 16.11
C GLY A 127 -5.69 -14.12 17.26
N LYS A 128 -5.06 -14.57 18.34
CA LYS A 128 -5.79 -14.83 19.60
C LYS A 128 -6.20 -13.49 20.20
N ALA A 129 -7.45 -13.36 20.66
CA ALA A 129 -7.83 -12.22 21.48
C ALA A 129 -6.78 -12.01 22.58
N PRO A 130 -6.31 -10.77 22.82
CA PRO A 130 -5.31 -10.52 23.86
C PRO A 130 -5.86 -11.05 25.17
N ARG A 131 -5.20 -12.08 25.71
CA ARG A 131 -5.59 -12.69 26.97
C ARG A 131 -4.84 -11.97 28.08
N MET A 132 -5.56 -11.67 29.15
CA MET A 132 -4.93 -11.21 30.38
C MET A 132 -4.14 -12.39 30.95
N GLY A 133 -2.83 -12.24 31.02
CA GLY A 133 -1.96 -13.22 31.65
C GLY A 133 -2.21 -13.28 33.16
N PRO A 134 -1.70 -14.33 33.85
CA PRO A 134 -1.91 -14.54 35.29
C PRO A 134 -1.46 -13.38 36.20
N ARG A 135 -0.72 -12.39 35.68
CA ARG A 135 -0.19 -11.23 36.40
C ARG A 135 -0.71 -9.88 35.88
N GLY A 136 -1.82 -9.86 35.13
CA GLY A 136 -2.33 -8.62 34.52
C GLY A 136 -1.50 -8.13 33.32
N THR A 137 -0.49 -8.88 32.89
CA THR A 137 0.26 -8.62 31.66
C THR A 137 -0.55 -9.07 30.44
N PHE A 138 -0.73 -8.18 29.46
CA PHE A 138 -1.32 -8.54 28.18
C PHE A 138 -0.33 -9.43 27.42
N VAL A 139 -0.67 -10.70 27.21
CA VAL A 139 0.13 -11.57 26.35
C VAL A 139 -0.13 -11.16 24.90
N SER A 140 0.94 -10.87 24.14
CA SER A 140 0.82 -10.44 22.74
C SER A 140 0.00 -11.46 21.97
N SER A 141 -1.17 -11.02 21.50
CA SER A 141 -1.97 -11.71 20.49
C SER A 141 -1.05 -12.14 19.35
N SER A 142 -1.17 -13.38 18.86
CA SER A 142 -0.57 -13.74 17.58
C SER A 142 -1.00 -12.73 16.51
N PRO A 143 -0.16 -12.41 15.51
CA PRO A 143 -0.57 -11.52 14.44
C PRO A 143 -1.77 -12.14 13.72
N GLY A 144 -2.79 -11.33 13.48
CA GLY A 144 -4.00 -11.70 12.78
C GLY A 144 -4.32 -10.65 11.73
N VAL A 145 -4.97 -11.06 10.66
CA VAL A 145 -5.35 -10.20 9.54
C VAL A 145 -6.71 -9.60 9.83
N ASN A 146 -6.78 -8.27 9.87
CA ASN A 146 -8.03 -7.52 9.97
C ASN A 146 -8.36 -6.94 8.60
N ILE A 147 -9.59 -7.10 8.14
CA ILE A 147 -10.10 -6.44 6.95
C ILE A 147 -11.46 -5.79 7.26
N ILE A 148 -11.79 -4.73 6.54
CA ILE A 148 -13.12 -4.10 6.58
C ILE A 148 -13.76 -4.32 5.22
N LEU A 149 -14.99 -4.84 5.19
CA LEU A 149 -15.81 -4.87 3.98
C LEU A 149 -16.80 -3.71 4.07
N ARG A 150 -16.93 -2.91 3.01
CA ARG A 150 -17.81 -1.73 2.97
C ARG A 150 -18.67 -1.75 1.71
N VAL A 151 -19.95 -1.43 1.89
CA VAL A 151 -20.86 -1.23 0.76
C VAL A 151 -20.49 0.08 0.05
N GLU A 152 -20.11 -0.01 -1.22
CA GLU A 152 -19.87 1.14 -2.08
C GLU A 152 -20.65 1.01 -3.39
N ASP A 153 -21.24 2.13 -3.83
CA ASP A 153 -22.00 2.19 -5.08
C ASP A 153 -21.03 2.34 -6.27
N GLY A 154 -20.75 1.22 -6.93
CA GLY A 154 -19.90 1.14 -8.13
C GLY A 154 -18.71 0.20 -7.95
N MET A 155 -18.44 -0.64 -8.96
CA MET A 155 -17.32 -1.58 -8.90
C MET A 155 -15.99 -0.85 -9.01
N ARG A 156 -15.17 -0.99 -7.97
CA ARG A 156 -13.76 -0.62 -7.98
C ARG A 156 -12.98 -1.81 -7.43
N PRO A 157 -12.65 -2.80 -8.27
CA PRO A 157 -11.87 -3.95 -7.84
C PRO A 157 -10.61 -3.49 -7.12
N THR A 158 -10.44 -3.94 -5.88
CA THR A 158 -9.25 -3.65 -5.09
C THR A 158 -8.38 -4.89 -4.97
N GLN A 159 -7.07 -4.68 -4.90
CA GLN A 159 -6.11 -5.74 -4.67
C GLN A 159 -5.46 -5.56 -3.30
N ILE A 160 -5.40 -6.64 -2.53
CA ILE A 160 -4.71 -6.66 -1.23
C ILE A 160 -3.70 -7.80 -1.17
N TRP A 161 -2.62 -7.56 -0.45
CA TRP A 161 -1.58 -8.54 -0.18
C TRP A 161 -1.64 -8.95 1.28
N ILE A 162 -1.72 -10.26 1.51
CA ILE A 162 -1.85 -10.86 2.82
C ILE A 162 -0.67 -11.80 3.03
N VAL A 163 0.16 -11.46 4.02
CA VAL A 163 1.28 -12.30 4.43
C VAL A 163 0.77 -13.45 5.29
N VAL A 164 1.19 -14.67 4.97
CA VAL A 164 0.74 -15.91 5.62
C VAL A 164 1.93 -16.80 5.96
N HIS A 165 1.81 -17.65 6.98
CA HIS A 165 2.92 -18.54 7.34
C HIS A 165 3.09 -19.72 6.37
N ASN A 166 2.00 -20.22 5.78
CA ASN A 166 2.06 -21.35 4.85
C ASN A 166 1.00 -21.15 3.75
N ALA A 167 1.45 -20.82 2.54
CA ALA A 167 0.57 -20.52 1.42
C ALA A 167 -0.09 -21.78 0.84
N ASP A 168 0.61 -22.92 0.80
CA ASP A 168 0.09 -24.18 0.25
C ASP A 168 -1.04 -24.75 1.12
N ALA A 169 -0.82 -24.82 2.44
CA ALA A 169 -1.83 -25.33 3.37
C ALA A 169 -3.10 -24.46 3.35
N LEU A 170 -2.93 -23.14 3.20
CA LEU A 170 -4.04 -22.20 3.08
C LEU A 170 -4.79 -22.39 1.75
N PHE A 171 -4.06 -22.62 0.65
CA PHE A 171 -4.65 -22.90 -0.65
C PHE A 171 -5.49 -24.19 -0.61
N ASP A 172 -4.97 -25.28 -0.05
CA ASP A 172 -5.69 -26.55 0.04
C ASP A 172 -6.99 -26.41 0.85
N GLU A 173 -6.95 -25.66 1.96
CA GLU A 173 -8.13 -25.35 2.76
C GLU A 173 -9.19 -24.59 1.94
N ILE A 174 -8.78 -23.51 1.26
CA ILE A 174 -9.66 -22.66 0.46
C ILE A 174 -10.22 -23.45 -0.73
N ALA A 175 -9.38 -24.20 -1.45
CA ALA A 175 -9.76 -24.99 -2.61
C ALA A 175 -10.80 -26.05 -2.22
N THR A 176 -10.58 -26.76 -1.11
CA THR A 176 -11.53 -27.77 -0.62
C THR A 176 -12.89 -27.15 -0.28
N LYS A 177 -12.89 -26.01 0.43
CA LYS A 177 -14.11 -25.29 0.80
C LYS A 177 -14.85 -24.76 -0.42
N LEU A 178 -14.14 -24.09 -1.32
CA LEU A 178 -14.72 -23.53 -2.54
C LEU A 178 -15.31 -24.65 -3.41
N GLN A 179 -14.60 -25.77 -3.57
CA GLN A 179 -15.10 -26.94 -4.28
C GLN A 179 -16.37 -27.50 -3.62
N HIS A 180 -16.37 -27.69 -2.29
CA HIS A 180 -17.55 -28.15 -1.56
C HIS A 180 -18.78 -27.26 -1.82
N TYR A 181 -18.63 -25.94 -1.70
CA TYR A 181 -19.74 -25.00 -1.95
C TYR A 181 -20.12 -24.92 -3.44
N SER A 182 -19.18 -25.09 -4.37
CA SER A 182 -19.47 -25.15 -5.81
C SER A 182 -20.31 -26.38 -6.19
N LEU A 183 -20.13 -27.52 -5.51
CA LEU A 183 -20.94 -28.71 -5.74
C LEU A 183 -22.38 -28.48 -5.27
N THR A 184 -22.57 -27.79 -4.15
CA THR A 184 -23.90 -27.32 -3.68
C THR A 184 -24.51 -26.26 -4.62
N MET A 185 -23.70 -25.56 -5.42
CA MET A 185 -24.20 -24.60 -6.42
C MET A 185 -24.86 -25.27 -7.62
N CYS A 186 -24.56 -26.54 -7.88
CA CYS A 186 -25.13 -27.31 -8.99
C CYS A 186 -26.52 -27.91 -8.67
N ASP A 187 -27.01 -27.73 -7.45
CA ASP A 187 -28.36 -28.14 -7.07
C ASP A 187 -29.42 -27.19 -7.66
N TYR A 188 -30.64 -27.70 -7.86
CA TYR A 188 -31.75 -26.93 -8.46
C TYR A 188 -32.11 -25.65 -7.65
N PHE A 189 -31.84 -25.65 -6.34
CA PHE A 189 -31.90 -24.47 -5.46
C PHE A 189 -30.61 -24.37 -4.64
N PRO A 190 -29.57 -23.69 -5.13
CA PRO A 190 -28.30 -23.65 -4.43
C PRO A 190 -28.42 -22.81 -3.15
N LEU A 191 -27.99 -23.39 -2.03
CA LEU A 191 -28.04 -22.73 -0.72
C LEU A 191 -27.16 -21.47 -0.68
N GLU A 192 -26.03 -21.50 -1.38
CA GLU A 192 -25.10 -20.37 -1.46
C GLU A 192 -24.56 -20.24 -2.88
N ASN A 193 -24.52 -19.01 -3.40
CA ASN A 193 -23.90 -18.69 -4.68
C ASN A 193 -22.88 -17.57 -4.46
N PHE A 194 -21.60 -17.86 -4.71
CA PHE A 194 -20.50 -16.90 -4.56
C PHE A 194 -20.14 -16.21 -5.87
N LEU A 195 -21.06 -16.22 -6.85
CA LEU A 195 -20.95 -15.52 -8.12
C LEU A 195 -19.64 -15.85 -8.85
N GLN A 196 -18.77 -14.86 -9.03
CA GLN A 196 -17.54 -14.97 -9.79
C GLN A 196 -16.31 -15.38 -8.94
N ALA A 197 -16.52 -15.70 -7.67
CA ALA A 197 -15.44 -16.04 -6.77
C ALA A 197 -14.69 -17.30 -7.24
N ARG A 198 -13.37 -17.21 -7.33
CA ARG A 198 -12.52 -18.27 -7.87
C ARG A 198 -11.09 -18.17 -7.37
N ILE A 199 -10.38 -19.27 -7.45
CA ILE A 199 -8.92 -19.26 -7.33
C ILE A 199 -8.35 -18.98 -8.72
N GLU A 200 -7.62 -17.87 -8.86
CA GLU A 200 -7.10 -17.42 -10.15
C GLU A 200 -5.79 -18.14 -10.49
N GLU A 201 -4.91 -18.28 -9.52
CA GLU A 201 -3.58 -18.88 -9.69
C GLU A 201 -3.33 -19.92 -8.60
N LYS A 202 -2.70 -21.05 -8.97
CA LYS A 202 -2.20 -22.03 -8.00
C LYS A 202 -0.96 -21.47 -7.29
N PRO A 203 -0.62 -22.00 -6.09
CA PRO A 203 0.60 -21.64 -5.40
C PRO A 203 1.85 -21.84 -6.27
N HIS A 204 2.54 -20.75 -6.55
CA HIS A 204 3.74 -20.71 -7.36
C HIS A 204 4.81 -19.84 -6.70
N ASN A 205 6.06 -20.01 -7.13
CA ASN A 205 7.17 -19.22 -6.61
C ASN A 205 7.35 -17.99 -7.51
N THR A 206 7.40 -16.81 -6.91
CA THR A 206 7.65 -15.56 -7.63
C THR A 206 9.12 -15.36 -7.94
N ALA A 207 9.42 -14.39 -8.82
CA ALA A 207 10.79 -13.95 -9.09
C ALA A 207 11.53 -13.43 -7.83
N TRP A 208 10.80 -13.04 -6.78
CA TRP A 208 11.36 -12.58 -5.50
C TRP A 208 11.63 -13.73 -4.52
N GLY A 209 11.32 -14.97 -4.90
CA GLY A 209 11.52 -16.16 -4.09
C GLY A 209 10.47 -16.35 -2.99
N THR A 210 9.35 -15.64 -3.05
CA THR A 210 8.18 -15.87 -2.18
C THR A 210 7.23 -16.86 -2.85
N ARG A 211 6.54 -17.67 -2.04
CA ARG A 211 5.48 -18.56 -2.51
C ARG A 211 4.13 -17.85 -2.37
N GLU A 212 3.37 -17.75 -3.46
CA GLU A 212 2.10 -17.01 -3.46
C GLU A 212 1.02 -17.63 -4.34
N PHE A 213 -0.24 -17.29 -4.06
CA PHE A 213 -1.40 -17.61 -4.88
C PHE A 213 -2.46 -16.51 -4.80
N ARG A 214 -3.43 -16.53 -5.72
CA ARG A 214 -4.44 -15.47 -5.86
C ARG A 214 -5.86 -16.00 -5.78
N VAL A 215 -6.69 -15.30 -5.02
CA VAL A 215 -8.13 -15.58 -4.90
C VAL A 215 -8.89 -14.32 -5.29
N VAL A 216 -9.89 -14.49 -6.14
CA VAL A 216 -10.82 -13.44 -6.52
C VAL A 216 -12.11 -13.65 -5.73
N ASP A 217 -12.57 -12.60 -5.06
CA ASP A 217 -13.83 -12.63 -4.32
C ASP A 217 -15.04 -12.41 -5.26
N PRO A 218 -16.29 -12.49 -4.76
CA PRO A 218 -17.48 -12.31 -5.58
C PRO A 218 -17.63 -10.93 -6.23
N ASP A 219 -17.00 -9.90 -5.67
CA ASP A 219 -17.02 -8.51 -6.12
C ASP A 219 -15.75 -8.15 -6.93
N GLU A 220 -15.04 -9.17 -7.41
CA GLU A 220 -13.81 -9.07 -8.21
C GLU A 220 -12.60 -8.46 -7.48
N ASN A 221 -12.64 -8.35 -6.14
CA ASN A 221 -11.44 -7.99 -5.39
C ASN A 221 -10.43 -9.13 -5.41
N VAL A 222 -9.15 -8.78 -5.54
CA VAL A 222 -8.05 -9.73 -5.66
C VAL A 222 -7.29 -9.82 -4.35
N LEU A 223 -7.29 -11.01 -3.75
CA LEU A 223 -6.51 -11.32 -2.56
C LEU A 223 -5.27 -12.12 -2.98
N VAL A 224 -4.10 -11.52 -2.80
CA VAL A 224 -2.81 -12.18 -2.99
C VAL A 224 -2.33 -12.68 -1.63
N PHE A 225 -2.19 -14.00 -1.49
CA PHE A 225 -1.63 -14.60 -0.28
C PHE A 225 -0.17 -14.94 -0.55
N CYS A 226 0.74 -14.33 0.20
CA CYS A 226 2.18 -14.53 0.05
C CYS A 226 2.78 -15.10 1.34
N GLU A 227 3.68 -16.06 1.21
CA GLU A 227 4.32 -16.70 2.35
C GLU A 227 5.36 -15.77 3.00
N GLU A 228 5.33 -15.68 4.33
CA GLU A 228 6.33 -14.96 5.12
C GLU A 228 7.69 -15.65 4.97
N ARG A 229 8.70 -14.87 4.61
CA ARG A 229 10.07 -15.36 4.53
C ARG A 229 10.70 -15.38 5.92
N LEU A 230 10.92 -16.59 6.45
CA LEU A 230 11.78 -16.80 7.62
C LEU A 230 13.26 -16.61 7.28
#